data_AF-A0A357L3W9-F1
#
_entry.id   AF-A0A357L3W9-F1
#
_cell.length_a   1.000
_cell.length_b   1.000
_cell.length_c   1.000
_cell.angle_alpha   90.00
_cell.angle_beta   90.00
_cell.angle_gamma   90.00
#
_symmetry.space_group_name_H-M   'P 1'
#
loop_
_entity.id
_entity.type
_entity.pdbx_description
1 polymer ?
#
loop_
_entity_poly.entity_id
_entity_poly.type
_entity_poly.pdbx_seq_one_letter_code
_entity_poly.pdbx_strand_id
1 'polypeptide(L)'
;FALSALAVAAAGAGASAWGALSVVAASALFGFLPHNFPEARLFMGDGGSQLIGFIIAALAALAASGAAPVSPLFAPTVFMPFLFDVAFTLAHRLGRRRNIATAHNEHLYQLLIRLGASHARVTALYLGLVAVSTVAAIFASALPAPLAFAAPAGLFLAFLVPALLLFRKASAAGLFSAPAPNAARRADLLPKAAE
;
A
#
# COMPACT_ATOMS: atom_id res chain seq x y z
N PHE A 1 -6.38 -10.17 1.07
CA PHE A 1 -5.27 -11.04 0.64
C PHE A 1 -4.35 -11.42 1.79
N ALA A 2 -3.63 -10.47 2.42
CA ALA A 2 -2.70 -10.75 3.52
C ALA A 2 -3.28 -11.63 4.64
N LEU A 3 -4.40 -11.20 5.24
CA LEU A 3 -5.08 -11.91 6.33
C LEU A 3 -5.59 -13.29 5.90
N SER A 4 -6.12 -13.41 4.68
CA SER A 4 -6.55 -14.70 4.13
C SER A 4 -5.37 -15.65 3.95
N ALA A 5 -4.22 -15.16 3.47
CA ALA A 5 -3.01 -15.96 3.33
C ALA A 5 -2.44 -16.41 4.69
N LEU A 6 -2.46 -15.52 5.70
CA LEU A 6 -2.09 -15.88 7.07
C LEU A 6 -3.06 -16.92 7.67
N ALA A 7 -4.37 -16.79 7.44
CA ALA A 7 -5.35 -17.78 7.87
C ALA A 7 -5.10 -19.16 7.24
N VAL A 8 -4.76 -19.21 5.96
CA VAL A 8 -4.39 -20.46 5.27
C VAL A 8 -3.09 -21.05 5.83
N ALA A 9 -2.08 -20.22 6.09
CA ALA A 9 -0.84 -20.66 6.72
C ALA A 9 -1.09 -21.24 8.13
N ALA A 10 -1.99 -20.62 8.90
CA ALA A 10 -2.38 -21.12 10.21
C ALA A 10 -3.06 -22.49 10.12
N ALA A 11 -3.99 -22.66 9.17
CA ALA A 11 -4.67 -23.92 8.97
C ALA A 11 -3.68 -25.06 8.66
N GLY A 12 -2.64 -24.79 7.85
CA GLY A 12 -1.59 -25.75 7.53
C GLY A 12 -0.63 -26.07 8.68
N ALA A 13 -0.44 -25.15 9.63
CA ALA A 13 0.42 -25.33 10.82
C ALA A 13 -0.32 -25.91 12.04
N GLY A 14 -1.64 -26.13 11.93
CA GLY A 14 -2.52 -26.47 13.03
C GLY A 14 -3.33 -25.27 13.52
N ALA A 15 -4.63 -25.50 13.76
CA ALA A 15 -5.57 -24.45 14.15
C ALA A 15 -5.13 -23.79 15.46
N SER A 16 -4.85 -22.50 15.38
CA SER A 16 -4.29 -21.68 16.46
C SER A 16 -5.08 -20.38 16.59
N ALA A 17 -5.02 -19.75 17.77
CA ALA A 17 -5.78 -18.52 18.06
C ALA A 17 -5.50 -17.39 17.05
N TRP A 18 -4.27 -17.29 16.53
CA TRP A 18 -3.90 -16.28 15.54
C TRP A 18 -4.49 -16.55 14.14
N GLY A 19 -4.70 -17.83 13.78
CA GLY A 19 -5.44 -18.20 12.58
C GLY A 19 -6.90 -17.76 12.64
N ALA A 20 -7.56 -17.99 13.78
CA ALA A 20 -8.93 -17.52 14.00
C ALA A 20 -9.04 -15.99 13.93
N LEU A 21 -8.10 -15.26 14.54
CA LEU A 21 -8.02 -13.80 14.42
C LEU A 21 -7.83 -13.35 12.97
N SER A 22 -7.01 -14.04 12.19
CA SER A 22 -6.81 -13.76 10.76
C SER A 22 -8.11 -13.91 9.97
N VAL A 23 -8.89 -14.97 10.24
CA VAL A 23 -10.20 -15.21 9.62
C VAL A 23 -11.20 -14.13 10.01
N VAL A 24 -11.32 -13.80 11.30
CA VAL A 24 -12.25 -12.77 11.78
C VAL A 24 -11.94 -11.42 11.15
N ALA A 25 -10.66 -11.01 11.15
CA ALA A 25 -10.24 -9.76 10.56
C ALA A 25 -10.47 -9.73 9.03
N ALA A 26 -10.20 -10.83 8.32
CA ALA A 26 -10.49 -10.93 6.89
C ALA A 26 -12.00 -10.78 6.62
N SER A 27 -12.84 -11.50 7.37
CA SER A 27 -14.31 -11.45 7.24
C SER A 27 -14.87 -10.07 7.53
N ALA A 28 -14.35 -9.37 8.55
CA ALA A 28 -14.74 -7.99 8.85
C ALA A 28 -14.43 -7.03 7.67
N LEU A 29 -13.26 -7.16 7.05
CA LEU A 29 -12.90 -6.37 5.86
C LEU A 29 -13.75 -6.74 4.64
N PHE A 30 -14.10 -8.02 4.46
CA PHE A 30 -15.02 -8.44 3.41
C PHE A 30 -16.43 -7.87 3.61
N GLY A 31 -16.94 -7.82 4.84
CA GLY A 31 -18.22 -7.18 5.17
C GLY A 31 -18.19 -5.65 4.98
N PHE A 32 -17.04 -5.02 5.24
CA PHE A 32 -16.82 -3.60 5.01
C PHE A 32 -16.78 -3.23 3.51
N LEU A 33 -16.23 -4.10 2.66
CA LEU A 33 -15.91 -3.78 1.27
C LEU A 33 -17.09 -3.26 0.42
N PRO A 34 -18.32 -3.83 0.46
CA PRO A 34 -19.47 -3.30 -0.30
C PRO A 34 -19.90 -1.88 0.12
N HIS A 35 -19.54 -1.47 1.34
CA HIS A 35 -19.85 -0.14 1.86
C HIS A 35 -18.76 0.89 1.50
N ASN A 36 -17.60 0.41 1.03
CA ASN A 36 -16.43 1.22 0.73
C ASN A 36 -16.09 1.28 -0.76
N PHE A 37 -16.31 0.21 -1.51
CA PHE A 37 -15.95 0.09 -2.92
C PHE A 37 -17.20 -0.12 -3.81
N PRO A 38 -17.27 0.49 -5.02
CA PRO A 38 -16.30 1.40 -5.63
C PRO A 38 -16.47 2.87 -5.20
N GLU A 39 -17.64 3.22 -4.69
CA GLU A 39 -17.95 4.54 -4.15
C GLU A 39 -18.14 4.43 -2.63
N ALA A 40 -17.25 5.09 -1.88
CA ALA A 40 -17.20 4.95 -0.44
C ALA A 40 -18.39 5.65 0.25
N ARG A 41 -19.26 4.87 0.88
CA ARG A 41 -20.30 5.34 1.80
C ARG A 41 -19.82 5.35 3.24
N LEU A 42 -18.92 4.41 3.55
CA LEU A 42 -18.22 4.30 4.83
C LEU A 42 -16.71 4.36 4.58
N PHE A 43 -16.04 5.30 5.24
CA PHE A 43 -14.59 5.45 5.19
C PHE A 43 -13.93 4.70 6.34
N MET A 44 -12.81 4.04 6.06
CA MET A 44 -12.04 3.32 7.09
C MET A 44 -11.39 4.27 8.10
N GLY A 45 -11.02 5.48 7.65
CA GLY A 45 -10.32 6.47 8.46
C GLY A 45 -8.94 6.02 8.93
N ASP A 46 -8.28 6.88 9.71
CA ASP A 46 -6.96 6.60 10.25
C ASP A 46 -7.01 5.50 11.32
N GLY A 47 -8.03 5.51 12.17
CA GLY A 47 -8.19 4.50 13.22
C GLY A 47 -8.32 3.07 12.66
N GLY A 48 -9.14 2.88 11.62
CA GLY A 48 -9.31 1.57 11.00
C GLY A 48 -8.09 1.12 10.22
N SER A 49 -7.47 2.01 9.44
CA SER A 49 -6.34 1.65 8.57
C SER A 49 -5.08 1.32 9.37
N GLN A 50 -4.78 2.10 10.41
CA GLN A 50 -3.64 1.83 11.29
C GLN A 50 -3.83 0.55 12.10
N LEU A 51 -5.04 0.31 12.63
CA LEU A 51 -5.36 -0.92 13.35
C LEU A 51 -5.18 -2.16 12.47
N ILE A 52 -5.72 -2.14 11.24
CA ILE A 52 -5.61 -3.28 10.32
C ILE A 52 -4.15 -3.51 9.90
N GLY A 53 -3.39 -2.44 9.65
CA GLY A 53 -1.95 -2.52 9.39
C GLY A 53 -1.20 -3.18 10.54
N PHE A 54 -1.47 -2.76 11.78
CA PHE A 54 -0.90 -3.36 12.99
C PHE A 54 -1.28 -4.85 13.13
N ILE A 55 -2.55 -5.20 12.96
CA ILE A 55 -3.01 -6.60 13.04
C ILE A 55 -2.27 -7.48 12.03
N ILE A 56 -2.14 -7.04 10.78
CA ILE A 56 -1.42 -7.81 9.75
C ILE A 56 0.05 -7.99 10.12
N ALA A 57 0.72 -6.92 10.58
CA ALA A 57 2.13 -6.97 10.97
C ALA A 57 2.35 -7.90 12.19
N ALA A 58 1.51 -7.78 13.21
CA ALA A 58 1.59 -8.59 14.43
C ALA A 58 1.35 -10.09 14.14
N LEU A 59 0.33 -10.41 13.34
CA LEU A 59 0.02 -11.79 12.96
C LEU A 59 1.12 -12.39 12.06
N ALA A 60 1.67 -11.61 11.12
CA ALA A 60 2.79 -12.07 10.31
C ALA A 60 4.06 -12.31 11.14
N ALA A 61 4.36 -11.45 12.12
CA ALA A 61 5.49 -11.63 13.02
C ALA A 61 5.32 -12.87 13.91
N LEU A 62 4.12 -13.09 14.45
CA LEU A 62 3.80 -14.29 15.24
C LEU A 62 3.89 -15.56 14.40
N ALA A 63 3.38 -15.54 13.16
CA ALA A 63 3.55 -16.65 12.24
C ALA A 63 5.04 -16.96 12.01
N ALA A 64 5.85 -15.94 11.75
CA ALA A 64 7.29 -16.07 11.51
C ALA A 64 8.10 -16.46 12.76
N SER A 65 7.58 -16.29 13.98
CA SER A 65 8.27 -16.68 15.22
C SER A 65 8.17 -18.18 15.53
N GLY A 66 7.85 -19.00 14.54
CA GLY A 66 7.73 -20.46 14.67
C GLY A 66 6.29 -20.97 14.78
N ALA A 67 5.28 -20.10 14.72
CA ALA A 67 3.88 -20.53 14.75
C ALA A 67 3.37 -21.06 13.40
N ALA A 68 4.04 -20.74 12.29
CA ALA A 68 3.83 -21.29 10.96
C ALA A 68 5.09 -21.13 10.08
N PRO A 69 5.23 -21.87 8.96
CA PRO A 69 6.32 -21.67 8.00
C PRO A 69 6.07 -20.41 7.15
N VAL A 70 6.06 -19.24 7.80
CA VAL A 70 5.87 -17.93 7.17
C VAL A 70 7.17 -17.14 7.26
N SER A 71 7.59 -16.54 6.14
CA SER A 71 8.80 -15.72 6.11
C SER A 71 8.64 -14.47 6.99
N PRO A 72 9.69 -14.04 7.74
CA PRO A 72 9.71 -12.72 8.37
C PRO A 72 9.50 -11.56 7.39
N LEU A 73 9.77 -11.78 6.10
CA LEU A 73 9.57 -10.80 5.04
C LEU A 73 8.16 -10.81 4.45
N PHE A 74 7.24 -11.64 4.96
CA PHE A 74 5.90 -11.81 4.41
C PHE A 74 5.14 -10.47 4.33
N ALA A 75 4.98 -9.76 5.45
CA ALA A 75 4.24 -8.50 5.47
C ALA A 75 4.91 -7.41 4.60
N PRO A 76 6.23 -7.14 4.69
CA PRO A 76 6.91 -6.22 3.78
C PRO A 76 6.72 -6.58 2.30
N THR A 77 6.76 -7.87 1.96
CA THR A 77 6.59 -8.33 0.59
C THR A 77 5.16 -8.10 0.11
N VAL A 78 4.14 -8.43 0.91
CA VAL A 78 2.73 -8.18 0.58
C VAL A 78 2.45 -6.69 0.34
N PHE A 79 3.00 -5.81 1.18
CA PHE A 79 2.82 -4.36 1.09
C PHE A 79 3.81 -3.65 0.17
N MET A 80 4.61 -4.40 -0.60
CA MET A 80 5.63 -3.85 -1.49
C MET A 80 5.10 -2.74 -2.43
N PRO A 81 3.89 -2.81 -3.03
CA PRO A 81 3.39 -1.73 -3.88
C PRO A 81 3.31 -0.37 -3.15
N PHE A 82 2.94 -0.36 -1.87
CA PHE A 82 2.83 0.86 -1.06
C PHE A 82 4.18 1.32 -0.52
N LEU A 83 5.00 0.38 -0.04
CA LEU A 83 6.36 0.67 0.43
C LEU A 83 7.21 1.25 -0.70
N PHE A 84 7.09 0.69 -1.89
CA PHE A 84 7.73 1.19 -3.10
C PHE A 84 7.24 2.59 -3.47
N ASP A 85 5.91 2.85 -3.51
CA ASP A 85 5.39 4.19 -3.84
C ASP A 85 5.94 5.25 -2.88
N VAL A 86 5.89 4.98 -1.57
CA VAL A 86 6.44 5.89 -0.56
C VAL A 86 7.93 6.11 -0.78
N ALA A 87 8.72 5.03 -0.86
CA ALA A 87 10.17 5.14 -1.02
C ALA A 87 10.55 5.88 -2.32
N PHE A 88 9.93 5.53 -3.44
CA PHE A 88 10.20 6.11 -4.75
C PHE A 88 9.81 7.59 -4.80
N THR A 89 8.61 7.93 -4.34
CA THR A 89 8.12 9.31 -4.33
C THR A 89 8.98 10.20 -3.43
N LEU A 90 9.32 9.73 -2.22
CA LEU A 90 10.17 10.50 -1.31
C LEU A 90 11.61 10.64 -1.84
N ALA A 91 12.17 9.60 -2.45
CA ALA A 91 13.48 9.68 -3.10
C ALA A 91 13.48 10.68 -4.26
N HIS A 92 12.43 10.70 -5.09
CA HIS A 92 12.29 11.69 -6.16
C HIS A 92 12.22 13.12 -5.61
N ARG A 93 11.44 13.35 -4.55
CA ARG A 93 11.33 14.66 -3.90
C ARG A 93 12.65 15.12 -3.30
N LEU A 94 13.35 14.22 -2.62
CA LEU A 94 14.65 14.49 -2.04
C LEU A 94 15.67 14.86 -3.12
N GLY A 95 15.70 14.11 -4.23
CA GLY A 95 16.56 14.41 -5.40
C GLY A 95 16.27 15.77 -6.03
N ARG A 96 15.05 16.30 -5.86
CA ARG A 96 14.65 17.65 -6.30
C ARG A 96 14.76 18.72 -5.21
N ARG A 97 15.39 18.39 -4.08
CA ARG A 97 15.55 19.26 -2.90
C ARG A 97 14.22 19.81 -2.38
N ARG A 98 13.14 19.03 -2.51
CA ARG A 98 11.82 19.37 -1.96
C ARG A 98 11.72 18.81 -0.55
N ASN A 99 11.01 19.53 0.31
CA ASN A 99 10.69 19.03 1.64
C ASN A 99 9.80 17.78 1.52
N ILE A 100 10.20 16.70 2.20
CA ILE A 100 9.48 15.42 2.22
C ILE A 100 8.32 15.41 3.22
N ALA A 101 8.32 16.31 4.21
CA ALA A 101 7.28 16.44 5.22
C ALA A 101 6.12 17.35 4.80
N THR A 102 6.29 18.14 3.75
CA THR A 102 5.20 18.98 3.21
C THR A 102 4.21 18.13 2.43
N ALA A 103 2.92 18.35 2.65
CA ALA A 103 1.85 17.69 1.92
C ALA A 103 2.05 17.80 0.39
N HIS A 104 1.83 16.68 -0.31
CA HIS A 104 2.01 16.58 -1.75
C HIS A 104 1.05 15.56 -2.38
N ASN A 105 0.91 15.63 -3.71
CA ASN A 105 0.07 14.74 -4.51
C ASN A 105 0.87 14.02 -5.61
N GLU A 106 2.09 13.61 -5.28
CA GLU A 106 3.09 13.03 -6.19
C GLU A 106 3.23 11.50 -6.07
N HIS A 107 2.44 10.84 -5.21
CA HIS A 107 2.43 9.38 -5.14
C HIS A 107 1.95 8.77 -6.45
N LEU A 108 2.42 7.58 -6.78
CA LEU A 108 2.15 6.91 -8.05
C LEU A 108 0.64 6.80 -8.31
N TYR A 109 -0.13 6.39 -7.30
CA TYR A 109 -1.59 6.30 -7.45
C TYR A 109 -2.23 7.68 -7.72
N GLN A 110 -1.74 8.74 -7.08
CA GLN A 110 -2.25 10.11 -7.27
C GLN A 110 -1.88 10.63 -8.66
N LEU A 111 -0.67 10.35 -9.14
CA LEU A 111 -0.22 10.73 -10.48
C LEU A 111 -1.06 10.01 -11.56
N LEU A 112 -1.38 8.73 -11.39
CA LEU A 112 -2.28 8.01 -12.30
C LEU A 112 -3.64 8.71 -12.42
N ILE A 113 -4.24 9.10 -11.30
CA ILE A 113 -5.52 9.84 -11.30
C ILE A 113 -5.37 11.20 -11.98
N ARG A 114 -4.33 11.96 -11.64
CA ARG A 114 -4.06 13.28 -12.23
C ARG A 114 -3.77 13.23 -13.72
N LEU A 115 -3.32 12.08 -14.23
CA LEU A 115 -3.13 11.80 -15.66
C LEU A 115 -4.38 11.22 -16.35
N GLY A 116 -5.52 11.18 -15.66
CA GLY A 116 -6.84 10.84 -16.22
C GLY A 116 -7.33 9.43 -15.95
N ALA A 117 -6.65 8.63 -15.13
CA ALA A 117 -7.20 7.33 -14.70
C ALA A 117 -8.37 7.54 -13.72
N SER A 118 -9.38 6.67 -13.78
CA SER A 118 -10.46 6.69 -12.78
C SER A 118 -10.01 6.05 -11.46
N HIS A 119 -10.61 6.49 -10.35
CA HIS A 119 -10.34 5.92 -9.02
C HIS A 119 -10.55 4.40 -9.01
N ALA A 120 -11.63 3.89 -9.60
CA ALA A 120 -11.89 2.46 -9.69
C ALA A 120 -10.78 1.68 -10.41
N ARG A 121 -10.22 2.22 -11.51
CA ARG A 121 -9.11 1.58 -12.25
C ARG A 121 -7.84 1.53 -11.41
N VAL A 122 -7.50 2.62 -10.73
CA VAL A 122 -6.30 2.66 -9.87
C VAL A 122 -6.47 1.74 -8.67
N THR A 123 -7.65 1.69 -8.06
CA THR A 123 -7.95 0.74 -6.97
C THR A 123 -7.82 -0.71 -7.45
N ALA A 124 -8.38 -1.06 -8.62
CA ALA A 124 -8.26 -2.40 -9.19
C ALA A 124 -6.80 -2.78 -9.49
N LEU A 125 -6.01 -1.83 -10.01
CA LEU A 125 -4.57 -2.02 -10.22
C LEU A 125 -3.86 -2.35 -8.89
N TYR A 126 -4.05 -1.54 -7.84
CA TYR A 126 -3.42 -1.77 -6.55
C TYR A 126 -3.89 -3.07 -5.88
N LEU A 127 -5.16 -3.43 -6.04
CA LEU A 127 -5.69 -4.71 -5.60
C LEU A 127 -4.95 -5.88 -6.28
N GLY A 128 -4.74 -5.79 -7.60
CA GLY A 128 -3.97 -6.76 -8.38
C GLY A 128 -2.50 -6.82 -7.96
N LEU A 129 -1.85 -5.67 -7.76
CA LEU A 129 -0.45 -5.60 -7.30
C LEU A 129 -0.27 -6.24 -5.92
N VAL A 130 -1.18 -5.98 -4.97
CA VAL A 130 -1.16 -6.61 -3.65
C VAL A 130 -1.45 -8.10 -3.74
N ALA A 131 -2.34 -8.55 -4.62
CA ALA A 131 -2.59 -9.97 -4.85
C ALA A 131 -1.33 -10.69 -5.34
N VAL A 132 -0.68 -10.16 -6.39
CA VAL A 132 0.59 -10.70 -6.93
C VAL A 132 1.68 -10.69 -5.85
N SER A 133 1.79 -9.61 -5.10
CA SER A 133 2.78 -9.49 -4.02
C SER A 133 2.51 -10.47 -2.88
N THR A 134 1.23 -10.78 -2.59
CA THR A 134 0.85 -11.81 -1.61
C THR A 134 1.24 -13.20 -2.11
N VAL A 135 1.00 -13.52 -3.37
CA VAL A 135 1.42 -14.79 -3.97
C VAL A 135 2.95 -14.94 -3.90
N ALA A 136 3.70 -13.89 -4.26
CA ALA A 136 5.16 -13.88 -4.13
C ALA A 136 5.62 -14.10 -2.68
N ALA A 137 4.95 -13.49 -1.70
CA ALA A 137 5.25 -13.67 -0.28
C ALA A 137 4.98 -15.10 0.21
N ILE A 138 3.92 -15.75 -0.28
CA ILE A 138 3.62 -17.16 0.01
C ILE A 138 4.74 -18.05 -0.53
N PHE A 139 5.12 -17.91 -1.81
CA PHE A 139 6.22 -18.69 -2.39
C PHE A 139 7.55 -18.44 -1.70
N ALA A 140 7.86 -17.18 -1.36
CA ALA A 140 9.06 -16.83 -0.62
C ALA A 140 9.13 -17.46 0.78
N SER A 141 7.98 -17.78 1.38
CA SER A 141 7.92 -18.44 2.70
C SER A 141 8.32 -19.92 2.64
N ALA A 142 8.31 -20.54 1.44
CA ALA A 142 8.81 -21.89 1.23
C ALA A 142 10.32 -21.92 0.90
N LEU A 143 10.98 -20.76 0.75
CA LEU A 143 12.39 -20.66 0.42
C LEU A 143 13.27 -20.53 1.68
N PRO A 144 14.54 -20.97 1.63
CA PRO A 144 15.53 -20.63 2.65
C PRO A 144 15.65 -19.11 2.85
N ALA A 145 15.96 -18.69 4.09
CA ALA A 145 15.96 -17.27 4.48
C ALA A 145 16.76 -16.34 3.54
N PRO A 146 17.96 -16.70 3.03
CA PRO A 146 18.69 -15.84 2.10
C PRO A 146 17.94 -15.64 0.76
N LEU A 147 17.27 -16.67 0.27
CA LEU A 147 16.55 -16.64 -1.00
C LEU A 147 15.19 -15.93 -0.87
N ALA A 148 14.59 -15.89 0.33
CA ALA A 148 13.34 -15.19 0.57
C ALA A 148 13.42 -13.68 0.26
N PHE A 149 14.61 -13.07 0.34
CA PHE A 149 14.84 -11.66 -0.05
C PHE A 149 14.65 -11.41 -1.56
N ALA A 150 14.74 -12.44 -2.40
CA ALA A 150 14.58 -12.30 -3.83
C ALA A 150 13.16 -11.83 -4.22
N ALA A 151 12.14 -12.20 -3.45
CA ALA A 151 10.75 -11.78 -3.73
C ALA A 151 10.53 -10.26 -3.54
N PRO A 152 10.81 -9.65 -2.36
CA PRO A 152 10.67 -8.20 -2.20
C PRO A 152 11.61 -7.43 -3.13
N ALA A 153 12.85 -7.90 -3.34
CA ALA A 153 13.78 -7.25 -4.27
C ALA A 153 13.30 -7.32 -5.73
N GLY A 154 12.82 -8.49 -6.17
CA GLY A 154 12.28 -8.69 -7.52
C GLY A 154 11.05 -7.82 -7.78
N LEU A 155 10.13 -7.71 -6.82
CA LEU A 155 8.98 -6.82 -6.90
C LEU A 155 9.42 -5.34 -6.97
N PHE A 156 10.37 -4.92 -6.13
CA PHE A 156 10.91 -3.56 -6.15
C PHE A 156 11.49 -3.22 -7.52
N LEU A 157 12.30 -4.11 -8.10
CA LEU A 157 12.87 -3.93 -9.43
C LEU A 157 11.79 -3.93 -10.53
N ALA A 158 10.78 -4.80 -10.42
CA ALA A 158 9.68 -4.87 -11.36
C ALA A 158 8.83 -3.58 -11.37
N PHE A 159 8.69 -2.91 -10.23
CA PHE A 159 7.93 -1.66 -10.11
C PHE A 159 8.72 -0.44 -10.56
N LEU A 160 10.06 -0.53 -10.64
CA LEU A 160 10.93 0.59 -10.98
C LEU A 160 10.66 1.15 -12.39
N VAL A 161 10.58 0.28 -13.40
CA VAL A 161 10.37 0.72 -14.79
C VAL A 161 9.01 1.41 -14.96
N PRO A 162 7.87 0.82 -14.57
CA PRO A 162 6.57 1.49 -14.62
C PRO A 162 6.55 2.84 -13.88
N ALA A 163 7.18 2.91 -12.70
CA ALA A 163 7.23 4.14 -11.91
C ALA A 163 8.04 5.25 -12.59
N LEU A 164 9.20 4.91 -13.17
CA LEU A 164 10.01 5.85 -13.95
C LEU A 164 9.24 6.35 -15.17
N LEU A 165 8.55 5.47 -15.91
CA LEU A 165 7.74 5.85 -17.06
C LEU A 165 6.58 6.78 -16.65
N LEU A 166 5.91 6.47 -15.54
CA LEU A 166 4.84 7.29 -14.99
C LEU A 166 5.34 8.68 -14.57
N PHE A 167 6.47 8.75 -13.87
CA PHE A 167 7.07 10.03 -13.48
C PHE A 167 7.55 10.84 -14.69
N ARG A 168 8.11 10.19 -15.72
CA ARG A 168 8.44 10.89 -16.98
C ARG A 168 7.19 11.49 -17.63
N LYS A 169 6.10 10.72 -17.71
CA LYS A 169 4.81 11.21 -18.24
C LYS A 169 4.23 12.35 -17.39
N ALA A 170 4.26 12.23 -16.07
CA ALA A 170 3.83 13.27 -15.15
C ALA A 170 4.66 14.56 -15.26
N SER A 171 5.96 14.42 -15.48
CA SER A 171 6.86 15.57 -15.71
C SER A 171 6.56 16.27 -17.04
N ALA A 172 6.36 15.51 -18.11
CA ALA A 172 5.97 16.06 -19.41
C ALA A 172 4.61 16.78 -19.36
N ALA A 173 3.70 16.32 -18.49
CA ALA A 173 2.42 16.97 -18.22
C ALA A 173 2.49 18.13 -17.19
N GLY A 174 3.69 18.52 -16.72
CA GLY A 174 3.87 19.64 -15.79
C GLY A 174 3.33 19.40 -14.37
N LEU A 175 3.03 18.15 -13.99
CA LEU A 175 2.33 17.84 -12.75
C LEU A 175 3.16 18.06 -11.48
N PHE A 176 4.48 18.19 -11.62
CA PHE A 176 5.35 18.47 -10.49
C PHE A 176 5.52 19.96 -10.20
N SER A 177 4.88 20.86 -10.97
CA SER A 177 5.13 22.31 -10.87
C SER A 177 3.97 23.10 -10.25
N ALA A 178 2.84 22.46 -9.94
CA ALA A 178 1.68 23.15 -9.39
C ALA A 178 1.60 22.98 -7.86
N PRO A 179 1.40 24.05 -7.07
CA PRO A 179 0.94 23.90 -5.69
C PRO A 179 -0.37 23.09 -5.68
N ALA A 180 -0.57 22.27 -4.65
CA ALA A 180 -1.76 21.44 -4.53
C ALA A 180 -3.04 22.28 -4.70
N PRO A 181 -4.11 21.80 -5.37
CA PRO A 181 -5.33 22.56 -5.62
C PRO A 181 -5.95 23.19 -4.35
N ASN A 182 -5.73 22.58 -3.19
CA ASN A 182 -6.20 23.08 -1.90
C ASN A 182 -5.43 24.29 -1.34
N ALA A 183 -4.24 24.60 -1.84
CA ALA A 183 -3.52 25.81 -1.46
C ALA A 183 -4.18 27.06 -2.05
N ALA A 184 -4.65 26.98 -3.31
CA ALA A 184 -5.42 28.05 -3.95
C ALA A 184 -6.79 28.24 -3.27
N ARG A 185 -7.49 27.14 -2.98
CA ARG A 185 -8.82 27.18 -2.33
C ARG A 185 -8.80 27.71 -0.88
N ARG A 186 -7.70 27.51 -0.14
CA ARG A 186 -7.52 28.11 1.20
C ARG A 186 -7.20 29.60 1.15
N ALA A 187 -6.52 30.07 0.10
CA ALA A 187 -6.24 31.49 -0.09
C ALA A 187 -7.52 32.30 -0.35
N ASP A 188 -8.51 31.70 -1.02
CA ASP A 188 -9.81 32.31 -1.30
C ASP A 188 -10.78 32.32 -0.10
N LEU A 189 -10.52 31.50 0.93
CA LEU A 189 -11.39 31.34 2.11
C LEU A 189 -10.86 32.05 3.35
N LEU A 190 -9.67 32.64 3.30
CA LEU A 190 -9.27 33.59 4.32
C LEU A 190 -10.02 34.89 4.05
N PRO A 191 -10.86 35.39 4.99
CA PRO A 191 -11.39 36.73 4.85
C PRO A 191 -10.19 37.66 4.65
N LYS A 192 -10.23 38.50 3.62
CA LYS A 192 -9.34 39.66 3.52
C LYS A 192 -9.54 40.40 4.84
N ALA A 193 -8.60 40.24 5.77
CA ALA A 193 -8.62 40.98 7.02
C ALA A 193 -8.68 42.46 6.62
N ALA A 194 -9.70 43.13 7.15
CA ALA A 194 -9.92 44.54 6.94
C ALA A 194 -8.64 45.31 7.29
N GLU A 195 -8.16 46.11 6.32
CA GLU A 195 -7.63 47.49 6.42
C GLU A 195 -6.84 47.85 5.16
#